data_AF-A0A7W1QDZ8-F1
#
_entry.id   AF-A0A7W1QDZ8-F1
#
_cell.length_a   1.000
_cell.length_b   1.000
_cell.length_c   1.000
_cell.angle_alpha   90.00
_cell.angle_beta   90.00
_cell.angle_gamma   90.00
#
_symmetry.space_group_name_H-M   'P 1'
#
loop_
_entity.id
_entity.type
_entity.pdbx_description
1 polymer ?
#
loop_
_entity_poly.entity_id
_entity_poly.type
_entity_poly.pdbx_seq_one_letter_code
_entity_poly.pdbx_strand_id
1 'polypeptide(L)'
;MSRTKHHQTQLDWSTATVTGGRLTVDFTVRPVAEWIERLEAVVNRLQRPGTPWDAVKVKRARVKVRGVMSGAEDDLRLFLEGVVQQANADCSPDDRDTGSDARSGVDEAMTERFRSFRTSDQM
;
A
#
# COMPACT_ATOMS: atom_id res chain seq x y z
N MET A 1 -8.84 -15.56 26.64
CA MET A 1 -7.74 -14.70 26.16
C MET A 1 -8.26 -13.84 25.03
N SER A 2 -8.14 -12.53 25.17
CA SER A 2 -8.85 -11.53 24.36
C SER A 2 -8.46 -11.63 22.88
N ARG A 3 -9.47 -11.72 22.00
CA ARG A 3 -9.32 -11.39 20.58
C ARG A 3 -8.81 -9.96 20.50
N THR A 4 -7.52 -9.76 20.25
CA THR A 4 -6.96 -8.44 19.97
C THR A 4 -7.74 -7.93 18.76
N LYS A 5 -8.60 -6.92 18.96
CA LYS A 5 -9.27 -6.25 17.85
C LYS A 5 -8.16 -5.70 16.95
N HIS A 6 -7.99 -6.28 15.77
CA HIS A 6 -7.17 -5.73 14.71
C HIS A 6 -7.81 -4.38 14.34
N HIS A 7 -7.34 -3.29 14.96
CA HIS A 7 -7.72 -1.94 14.55
C HIS A 7 -6.98 -1.65 13.24
N GLN A 8 -7.47 -2.24 12.15
CA GLN A 8 -7.02 -1.89 10.80
C GLN A 8 -7.29 -0.40 10.60
N THR A 9 -6.22 0.36 10.34
CA THR A 9 -6.37 1.79 10.08
C THR A 9 -6.92 1.96 8.67
N GLN A 10 -7.93 2.81 8.50
CA GLN A 10 -8.55 3.11 7.21
C GLN A 10 -8.62 4.63 7.00
N LEU A 11 -8.77 5.03 5.73
CA LEU A 11 -9.04 6.42 5.38
C LEU A 11 -10.55 6.68 5.48
N ASP A 12 -10.92 7.77 6.12
CA ASP A 12 -12.29 8.24 6.16
C ASP A 12 -12.56 9.15 4.96
N TRP A 13 -12.95 8.55 3.83
CA TRP A 13 -13.24 9.28 2.60
C TRP A 13 -14.40 10.28 2.75
N SER A 14 -15.26 10.15 3.76
CA SER A 14 -16.30 11.16 4.02
C SER A 14 -15.72 12.51 4.48
N THR A 15 -14.48 12.51 5.00
CA THR A 15 -13.73 13.71 5.39
C THR A 15 -12.84 14.27 4.27
N ALA A 16 -12.84 13.63 3.10
CA ALA A 16 -11.98 14.01 2.00
C ALA A 16 -12.33 15.42 1.48
N THR A 17 -11.33 16.29 1.45
CA THR A 17 -11.47 17.67 0.95
C THR A 17 -10.37 17.95 -0.05
N VAL A 18 -10.74 18.44 -1.24
CA VAL A 18 -9.80 18.91 -2.26
C VAL A 18 -9.89 20.42 -2.36
N THR A 19 -8.77 21.11 -2.18
CA THR A 19 -8.71 22.58 -2.32
C THR A 19 -7.45 22.96 -3.08
N GLY A 20 -7.62 23.54 -4.27
CA GLY A 20 -6.48 23.98 -5.12
C GLY A 20 -5.50 22.85 -5.44
N GLY A 21 -6.00 21.67 -5.84
CA GLY A 21 -5.16 20.50 -6.14
C GLY A 21 -4.52 19.85 -4.91
N ARG A 22 -5.02 20.16 -3.71
CA ARG A 22 -4.56 19.53 -2.47
C ARG A 22 -5.66 18.69 -1.85
N LEU A 23 -5.49 17.38 -1.82
CA LEU A 23 -6.34 16.46 -1.07
C LEU A 23 -5.92 16.43 0.39
N THR A 24 -6.89 16.51 1.30
CA THR A 24 -6.74 16.18 2.72
C THR A 24 -7.80 15.16 3.09
N VAL A 25 -7.41 14.07 3.73
CA VAL A 25 -8.32 13.02 4.20
C VAL A 25 -7.85 12.53 5.57
N ASP A 26 -8.78 12.38 6.51
CA ASP A 26 -8.48 11.92 7.87
C ASP A 26 -8.55 10.39 7.95
N PHE A 27 -7.92 9.80 8.97
CA PHE A 27 -8.07 8.37 9.24
C PHE A 27 -9.31 8.11 10.10
N THR A 28 -9.98 6.97 9.88
CA THR A 28 -11.13 6.54 10.70
C THR A 28 -10.76 6.33 12.17
N VAL A 29 -9.54 5.84 12.41
CA VAL A 29 -8.93 5.67 13.72
C VAL A 29 -7.54 6.28 13.68
N ARG A 30 -7.12 6.94 14.76
CA ARG A 30 -5.80 7.54 14.84
C ARG A 30 -4.71 6.45 14.79
N PRO A 31 -3.82 6.45 13.78
CA PRO A 31 -2.76 5.46 13.69
C PRO A 31 -1.67 5.68 14.74
N VAL A 32 -1.02 4.57 15.10
CA VAL A 32 0.20 4.58 15.94
C VAL A 32 1.42 4.99 15.10
N ALA A 33 2.47 5.50 15.75
CA ALA A 33 3.66 6.03 15.08
C ALA A 33 4.35 4.99 14.18
N GLU A 34 4.50 3.74 14.65
CA GLU A 34 5.09 2.65 13.87
C GLU A 34 4.33 2.41 12.56
N TRP A 35 3.00 2.40 12.60
CA TRP A 35 2.18 2.21 11.41
C TRP A 35 2.34 3.37 10.41
N ILE A 36 2.48 4.61 10.91
CA ILE A 36 2.74 5.78 10.06
C ILE A 36 4.07 5.62 9.33
N GLU A 37 5.13 5.21 10.03
CA GLU A 37 6.44 4.96 9.42
C GLU A 37 6.37 3.88 8.34
N ARG A 38 5.58 2.81 8.56
CA ARG A 38 5.31 1.79 7.53
C ARG A 38 4.57 2.36 6.34
N LEU A 39 3.51 3.14 6.57
CA LEU A 39 2.77 3.79 5.49
C LEU A 39 3.68 4.69 4.65
N GLU A 40 4.52 5.52 5.29
CA GLU A 40 5.48 6.38 4.59
C GLU A 40 6.51 5.58 3.78
N ALA A 41 7.01 4.47 4.32
CA ALA A 41 7.91 3.58 3.60
C ALA A 41 7.22 2.97 2.36
N VAL A 42 5.97 2.54 2.48
CA VAL A 42 5.17 2.00 1.36
C VAL A 42 4.91 3.08 0.31
N VAL A 43 4.52 4.30 0.71
CA VAL A 43 4.34 5.44 -0.20
C VAL A 43 5.63 5.68 -0.98
N ASN A 44 6.77 5.80 -0.30
CA ASN A 44 8.06 6.05 -0.94
C ASN A 44 8.47 4.94 -1.90
N ARG A 45 8.07 3.69 -1.63
CA ARG A 45 8.34 2.53 -2.49
C ARG A 45 7.42 2.48 -3.72
N LEU A 46 6.14 2.81 -3.55
CA LEU A 46 5.13 2.67 -4.60
C LEU A 46 4.97 3.91 -5.46
N GLN A 47 5.29 5.09 -4.93
CA GLN A 47 5.23 6.34 -5.68
C GLN A 47 6.31 6.34 -6.77
N ARG A 48 5.89 6.45 -8.03
CA ARG A 48 6.76 6.48 -9.20
C ARG A 48 6.85 7.90 -9.75
N PRO A 49 7.97 8.28 -10.42
CA PRO A 49 8.01 9.50 -11.21
C PRO A 49 6.91 9.48 -12.29
N GLY A 50 6.23 10.61 -12.50
CA GLY A 50 5.19 10.75 -13.53
C GLY A 50 3.76 10.40 -13.06
N THR A 51 3.54 10.19 -11.76
CA THR A 51 2.17 10.11 -11.21
C THR A 51 1.43 11.44 -11.39
N PRO A 52 0.10 11.43 -11.60
CA PRO A 52 -0.72 12.65 -11.74
C PRO A 52 -0.99 13.38 -10.41
N TRP A 53 -0.07 13.23 -9.45
CA TRP A 53 0.02 13.94 -8.18
C TRP A 53 1.49 14.04 -7.76
N ASP A 54 1.83 15.10 -7.00
CA ASP A 54 3.21 15.44 -6.68
C ASP A 54 3.75 14.65 -5.48
N ALA A 55 3.14 14.84 -4.32
CA ALA A 55 3.71 14.40 -3.05
C ALA A 55 2.60 14.01 -2.08
N VAL A 56 2.74 12.81 -1.54
CA VAL A 56 1.91 12.29 -0.47
C VAL A 56 2.67 12.51 0.85
N LYS A 57 2.03 13.22 1.78
CA LYS A 57 2.55 13.45 3.13
C LYS A 57 1.59 12.83 4.13
N VAL A 58 2.11 11.94 4.96
CA VAL A 58 1.37 11.38 6.08
C VAL A 58 1.60 12.27 7.30
N LYS A 59 0.53 12.57 8.03
CA LYS A 59 0.60 13.22 9.35
C LYS A 59 -0.11 12.32 10.35
N ARG A 60 0.14 12.58 11.65
CA ARG A 60 -0.38 11.81 12.80
C ARG A 60 -1.85 11.39 12.76
N ALA A 61 -2.73 12.10 12.03
CA ALA A 61 -4.15 11.78 11.95
C ALA A 61 -4.74 11.94 10.54
N ARG A 62 -3.92 12.25 9.53
CA ARG A 62 -4.43 12.56 8.17
C ARG A 62 -3.38 12.42 7.09
N VAL A 63 -3.84 12.14 5.88
CA VAL A 63 -3.03 12.15 4.66
C VAL A 63 -3.25 13.46 3.91
N LYS A 64 -2.17 14.03 3.40
CA LYS A 64 -2.21 15.21 2.53
C LYS A 64 -1.50 14.92 1.21
N VAL A 65 -2.19 15.12 0.10
CA VAL A 65 -1.63 14.97 -1.24
C VAL A 65 -1.61 16.32 -1.93
N ARG A 66 -0.50 16.65 -2.60
CA ARG A 66 -0.35 17.89 -3.37
C ARG A 66 -0.33 17.61 -4.87
N GLY A 67 -0.70 18.62 -5.65
CA GLY A 67 -0.61 18.57 -7.10
C GLY A 67 -1.57 17.57 -7.74
N VAL A 68 -2.69 17.27 -7.08
CA VAL A 68 -3.70 16.35 -7.61
C VAL A 68 -4.28 16.97 -8.87
N MET A 69 -4.02 16.33 -10.01
CA MET A 69 -4.56 16.73 -11.30
C MET A 69 -6.03 16.29 -11.42
N SER A 70 -6.84 17.08 -12.12
CA SER A 70 -8.23 16.70 -12.41
C SER A 70 -8.28 15.43 -13.26
N GLY A 71 -9.15 14.50 -12.91
CA GLY A 71 -9.27 13.18 -13.54
C GLY A 71 -8.38 12.10 -12.89
N ALA A 72 -7.53 12.46 -11.93
CA ALA A 72 -6.66 11.53 -11.21
C ALA A 72 -7.23 11.07 -9.86
N GLU A 73 -8.44 11.50 -9.51
CA GLU A 73 -9.01 11.29 -8.18
C GLU A 73 -9.23 9.80 -7.85
N ASP A 74 -9.72 9.02 -8.81
CA ASP A 74 -9.96 7.59 -8.63
C ASP A 74 -8.63 6.82 -8.51
N ASP A 75 -7.66 7.13 -9.36
CA ASP A 75 -6.32 6.53 -9.31
C ASP A 75 -5.62 6.87 -7.99
N LEU A 76 -5.75 8.10 -7.53
CA LEU A 76 -5.20 8.53 -6.25
C LEU A 76 -5.89 7.82 -5.08
N ARG A 77 -7.22 7.64 -5.15
CA ARG A 77 -7.96 6.89 -4.13
C ARG A 77 -7.45 5.46 -4.05
N LEU A 78 -7.39 4.76 -5.19
CA LEU A 78 -6.92 3.38 -5.26
C LEU A 78 -5.48 3.24 -4.79
N PHE A 79 -4.61 4.18 -5.18
CA PHE A 79 -3.23 4.24 -4.69
C PHE A 79 -3.19 4.34 -3.16
N LEU A 80 -3.91 5.29 -2.57
CA LEU A 80 -3.92 5.50 -1.12
C LEU A 80 -4.52 4.30 -0.37
N GLU A 81 -5.58 3.69 -0.90
CA GLU A 81 -6.16 2.47 -0.33
C GLU A 81 -5.17 1.29 -0.36
N GLY A 82 -4.47 1.10 -1.48
CA GLY A 82 -3.44 0.06 -1.61
C GLY A 82 -2.28 0.26 -0.65
N VAL A 83 -1.80 1.49 -0.48
CA VAL A 83 -0.72 1.80 0.48
C VAL A 83 -1.18 1.51 1.92
N VAL A 84 -2.41 1.88 2.27
CA VAL A 84 -3.01 1.61 3.60
C VAL A 84 -3.15 0.11 3.86
N GLN A 85 -3.62 -0.66 2.86
CA GLN A 85 -3.73 -2.11 2.99
C GLN A 85 -2.35 -2.76 3.21
N GLN A 86 -1.34 -2.35 2.46
CA GLN A 86 0.02 -2.86 2.66
C GLN A 86 0.59 -2.51 4.04
N ALA A 87 0.39 -1.27 4.52
CA ALA A 87 0.83 -0.88 5.86
C ALA A 87 0.11 -1.68 6.96
N ASN A 88 -1.18 -1.98 6.78
CA ASN A 88 -1.92 -2.86 7.68
C ASN A 88 -1.37 -4.30 7.66
N ALA A 89 -1.02 -4.83 6.49
CA ALA A 89 -0.42 -6.16 6.36
C ALA A 89 0.96 -6.23 7.03
N ASP A 90 1.83 -5.24 6.80
CA ASP A 90 3.18 -5.18 7.37
C ASP A 90 3.18 -5.08 8.92
N CYS A 91 2.10 -4.56 9.51
CA CYS A 91 1.90 -4.45 10.96
C CYS A 91 1.09 -5.61 11.56
N SER A 92 0.54 -6.52 10.76
CA SER A 92 -0.19 -7.68 11.28
C SER A 92 0.80 -8.75 11.75
N PRO A 93 0.77 -9.17 13.02
CA PRO A 93 1.71 -10.18 13.54
C PRO A 93 1.46 -11.61 13.02
N ASP A 94 0.42 -11.85 12.23
CA ASP A 94 -0.03 -13.20 11.84
C ASP A 94 0.49 -13.71 10.48
N ASP A 95 1.12 -12.88 9.64
CA ASP A 95 1.62 -13.29 8.32
C ASP A 95 3.14 -13.58 8.31
N ARG A 96 3.73 -13.89 9.47
CA ARG A 96 5.11 -14.42 9.56
C ARG A 96 5.17 -15.93 9.78
N ASP A 97 4.09 -16.65 9.51
CA ASP A 97 4.09 -18.11 9.52
C ASP A 97 3.95 -18.66 8.10
N THR A 98 4.99 -18.48 7.28
CA THR A 98 5.23 -19.37 6.14
C THR A 98 6.27 -20.39 6.54
N GLY A 99 5.80 -21.43 7.21
CA GLY A 99 5.98 -22.81 6.77
C GLY A 99 7.39 -23.18 6.32
N SER A 100 8.17 -23.74 7.23
CA SER A 100 9.18 -24.73 6.86
C SER A 100 8.48 -26.00 6.38
N ASP A 101 7.93 -25.97 5.16
CA ASP A 101 7.54 -27.19 4.47
C ASP A 101 8.32 -27.33 3.17
N ALA A 102 8.95 -28.49 3.06
CA ALA A 102 9.76 -28.99 1.97
C ALA A 102 9.40 -28.40 0.60
N ARG A 103 10.41 -27.81 -0.06
CA ARG A 103 10.43 -27.48 -1.49
C ARG A 103 9.73 -28.59 -2.29
N SER A 104 8.46 -28.39 -2.60
CA SER A 104 7.67 -29.32 -3.36
C SER A 104 8.01 -29.12 -4.84
N GLY A 105 8.03 -30.19 -5.64
CA GLY A 105 8.39 -30.12 -7.08
C GLY A 105 7.53 -29.15 -7.91
N VAL A 106 6.48 -28.57 -7.32
CA VAL A 106 5.67 -27.49 -7.90
C VAL A 106 6.47 -26.19 -8.04
N ASP A 107 7.33 -25.86 -7.08
CA ASP A 107 8.16 -24.64 -7.12
C ASP A 107 9.24 -24.73 -8.21
N GLU A 108 9.74 -25.95 -8.45
CA GLU A 108 10.71 -26.26 -9.49
C GLU A 108 10.08 -26.14 -10.89
N ALA A 109 8.88 -26.68 -11.08
CA ALA A 109 8.12 -26.53 -12.32
C ALA A 109 7.70 -25.07 -12.60
N MET A 110 7.36 -24.29 -11.56
CA MET A 110 7.12 -22.85 -11.71
C MET A 110 8.40 -22.11 -12.10
N THR A 111 9.53 -22.46 -11.48
CA THR A 111 10.82 -21.87 -11.79
C THR A 111 11.25 -22.14 -13.24
N GLU A 112 11.00 -23.35 -13.76
CA GLU A 112 11.25 -23.66 -15.16
C GLU A 112 10.35 -22.88 -16.13
N ARG A 113 9.07 -22.71 -15.82
CA ARG A 113 8.17 -21.86 -16.61
C ARG A 113 8.65 -20.40 -16.67
N PHE A 114 9.03 -19.82 -15.53
CA PHE A 114 9.58 -18.46 -15.51
C PHE A 114 10.87 -18.32 -16.32
N ARG A 115 11.69 -19.37 -16.39
CA ARG A 115 12.90 -19.39 -17.23
C ARG A 115 12.60 -19.54 -18.72
N SER A 116 11.57 -20.30 -19.10
CA SER A 116 11.17 -20.48 -20.51
C SER A 116 10.67 -19.20 -21.20
N PHE A 117 10.13 -18.24 -20.46
CA PHE A 117 9.76 -16.92 -20.99
C PHE A 117 10.98 -16.12 -21.47
N ARG A 118 12.18 -16.45 -21.01
CA ARG A 118 13.41 -15.77 -21.39
C ARG A 118 14.06 -16.33 -22.66
N THR A 119 13.79 -17.60 -22.99
CA THR A 119 14.35 -18.26 -24.17
C THR A 119 13.45 -18.12 -25.40
N SER A 120 12.17 -17.80 -25.22
CA SER A 120 11.22 -17.64 -26.33
C SER A 120 11.27 -16.26 -27.00
N ASP A 121 12.19 -15.37 -26.58
CA ASP A 121 12.40 -14.03 -27.17
C ASP A 121 13.59 -14.00 -28.16
N GLN A 122 14.22 -15.15 -28.43
CA GLN A 122 15.32 -15.26 -29.39
C GLN A 122 15.17 -16.47 -30.33
N MET A 123 14.07 -16.51 -31.09
CA MET A 123 14.04 -17.10 -32.44
C MET A 123 12.81 -16.68 -33.23
#